data_AF-A0AAD9UQ96-F1
#
_entry.id   AF-A0AAD9UQ96-F1
#
_cell.length_a   1.000
_cell.length_b   1.000
_cell.length_c   1.000
_cell.angle_alpha   90.00
_cell.angle_beta   90.00
_cell.angle_gamma   90.00
#
_symmetry.space_group_name_H-M   'P 1'
#
loop_
_entity.id
_entity.type
_entity.pdbx_description
1 polymer ?
#
loop_
_entity_poly.entity_id
_entity_poly.type
_entity_poly.pdbx_seq_one_letter_code
_entity_poly.pdbx_strand_id
1 'polypeptide(L)'
;MEYKAENDLGTTTSDANETLKSQQLKQLKILQSKLNLNYEASKEDPYDFIFVVFHGIGATNAALEGDYKTLKYTIESVRRYWFYRRRIKIHLHVTNWKQYIVDAENTLFDNVYIDTVKDARRVIALSILDICFYHNPRYCDFLLTNVARDVNTEITRLRNHPSGKFKNSKLVMIGYSMGTVIVHELLCGVPERLSNLSLSERPRLEHKPDYFFSIGSPLACSTIFQSPQILTTGLELPDYCKCFNVFHPYDPIACRWERLIYRNQEIIPDPVLLPYWQNNGFRNWYDWDRSMQQAKSMIVDNISDVASSISKSIFGWWGQSENDSVLESNVSTTNNRAKAFENFRMKLKYPSRTDGLDNSFRSCATNTNCHNSTNLSSILPAEGAKKSKIEAVQVDGSTTDDYLLSDEEAASDSAKAFANLTIDTTLPIRYDYQLQEDATEHYLNPLAIVQSHTNYWGSKDVALFILKTLINDQEQLPVTSLLASVKAKAKRLSQKAVDEDLKKQFLILVEIAKNQSDALANKDLQMKPDVSSGIAATWSALTRSTNEQSDILEYRLSDAIDSD
;
A
#
# COMPACT_ATOMS: atom_id res chain seq x y z
N MET A 1 -74.60 -29.11 -45.51
CA MET A 1 -73.34 -29.57 -44.89
C MET A 1 -72.61 -28.33 -44.41
N GLU A 2 -72.67 -28.10 -43.11
CA GLU A 2 -71.80 -27.17 -42.40
C GLU A 2 -70.34 -27.61 -42.58
N TYR A 3 -69.42 -26.66 -42.74
CA TYR A 3 -68.16 -26.73 -42.00
C TYR A 3 -67.76 -25.32 -41.60
N LYS A 4 -67.69 -25.15 -40.27
CA LYS A 4 -67.39 -23.93 -39.55
C LYS A 4 -65.97 -23.44 -39.82
N ALA A 5 -65.85 -22.12 -39.86
CA ALA A 5 -64.62 -21.42 -39.54
C ALA A 5 -64.23 -21.69 -38.08
N GLU A 6 -63.01 -22.15 -37.86
CA GLU A 6 -62.33 -21.98 -36.58
C GLU A 6 -61.23 -20.94 -36.78
N ASN A 7 -61.53 -19.75 -36.27
CA ASN A 7 -60.55 -18.75 -35.88
C ASN A 7 -59.65 -19.40 -34.83
N ASP A 8 -58.35 -19.52 -35.12
CA ASP A 8 -57.36 -19.77 -34.08
C ASP A 8 -57.19 -18.45 -33.31
N LEU A 9 -57.82 -18.42 -32.13
CA LEU A 9 -57.89 -17.30 -31.21
C LEU A 9 -56.51 -16.97 -30.64
N GLY A 10 -56.31 -15.68 -30.40
CA GLY A 10 -55.06 -15.09 -29.94
C GLY A 10 -54.44 -15.73 -28.70
N THR A 11 -53.13 -15.92 -28.78
CA THR A 11 -52.24 -15.70 -27.63
C THR A 11 -52.52 -14.29 -27.12
N THR A 12 -53.22 -14.21 -25.99
CA THR A 12 -53.83 -12.99 -25.51
C THR A 12 -52.76 -11.99 -25.06
N THR A 13 -52.99 -10.70 -25.30
CA THR A 13 -52.20 -9.60 -24.70
C THR A 13 -52.15 -9.67 -23.17
N SER A 14 -53.04 -10.45 -22.54
CA SER A 14 -53.06 -10.78 -21.11
C SER A 14 -51.87 -11.65 -20.69
N ASP A 15 -51.59 -12.74 -21.43
CA ASP A 15 -50.52 -13.69 -21.07
C ASP A 15 -49.12 -13.06 -21.19
N ALA A 16 -48.93 -12.19 -22.18
CA ALA A 16 -47.70 -11.43 -22.37
C ALA A 16 -47.47 -10.41 -21.24
N ASN A 17 -48.54 -9.70 -20.82
CA ASN A 17 -48.48 -8.73 -19.72
C ASN A 17 -48.26 -9.41 -18.36
N GLU A 18 -48.86 -10.58 -18.12
CA GLU A 18 -48.61 -11.37 -16.89
C GLU A 18 -47.18 -11.89 -16.84
N THR A 19 -46.65 -12.36 -17.96
CA THR A 19 -45.25 -12.81 -18.07
C THR A 19 -44.27 -11.66 -17.78
N LEU A 20 -44.51 -10.49 -18.38
CA LEU A 20 -43.69 -9.29 -18.18
C LEU A 20 -43.78 -8.77 -16.73
N LYS A 21 -44.97 -8.77 -16.13
CA LYS A 21 -45.18 -8.41 -14.72
C LYS A 21 -44.41 -9.33 -13.78
N SER A 22 -44.44 -10.65 -14.03
CA SER A 22 -43.66 -11.63 -13.27
C SER A 22 -42.15 -11.38 -13.37
N GLN A 23 -41.64 -11.03 -14.56
CA GLN A 23 -40.25 -10.65 -14.76
C GLN A 23 -39.87 -9.37 -14.00
N GLN A 24 -40.70 -8.33 -14.05
CA GLN A 24 -40.47 -7.08 -13.33
C GLN A 24 -40.50 -7.28 -11.80
N LEU A 25 -41.39 -8.14 -11.28
CA LEU A 25 -41.41 -8.51 -9.86
C LEU A 25 -40.13 -9.23 -9.43
N LYS A 26 -39.58 -10.11 -10.28
CA LYS A 26 -38.28 -10.74 -10.01
C LYS A 26 -37.15 -9.70 -9.97
N GLN A 27 -37.12 -8.79 -10.94
CA GLN A 27 -36.13 -7.71 -10.99
C GLN A 27 -36.24 -6.79 -9.76
N LEU A 28 -37.46 -6.46 -9.33
CA LEU A 28 -37.70 -5.67 -8.13
C LEU A 28 -37.10 -6.34 -6.89
N LYS A 29 -37.37 -7.64 -6.68
CA LYS A 29 -36.81 -8.41 -5.54
C LYS A 29 -35.28 -8.42 -5.57
N ILE A 30 -34.67 -8.56 -6.74
CA ILE A 30 -33.21 -8.49 -6.91
C ILE A 30 -32.70 -7.11 -6.48
N LEU A 31 -33.29 -6.02 -6.99
CA LEU A 31 -32.86 -4.66 -6.64
C LEU A 31 -33.05 -4.35 -5.15
N GLN A 32 -34.15 -4.81 -4.55
CA GLN A 32 -34.38 -4.71 -3.11
C GLN A 32 -33.29 -5.43 -2.30
N SER A 33 -32.94 -6.65 -2.68
CA SER A 33 -31.88 -7.40 -2.01
C SER A 33 -30.51 -6.71 -2.10
N LYS A 34 -30.23 -6.02 -3.21
CA LYS A 34 -28.98 -5.27 -3.40
C LYS A 34 -28.88 -4.01 -2.54
N LEU A 35 -30.01 -3.41 -2.15
CA LEU A 35 -30.06 -2.24 -1.25
C LEU A 35 -30.01 -2.60 0.23
N ASN A 36 -29.98 -3.90 0.58
CA ASN A 36 -29.81 -4.35 1.96
C ASN A 36 -28.34 -4.27 2.38
N LEU A 37 -27.88 -3.05 2.65
CA LEU A 37 -26.54 -2.76 3.14
C LEU A 37 -26.46 -3.06 4.65
N ASN A 38 -25.43 -3.78 5.08
CA ASN A 38 -25.27 -4.22 6.47
C ASN A 38 -23.82 -4.09 6.95
N TYR A 39 -23.34 -2.86 7.02
CA TYR A 39 -21.95 -2.55 7.35
C TYR A 39 -21.74 -1.90 8.71
N GLU A 40 -22.79 -1.56 9.45
CA GLU A 40 -22.63 -0.99 10.79
C GLU A 40 -22.48 -2.12 11.80
N ALA A 41 -21.28 -2.23 12.39
CA ALA A 41 -21.05 -3.09 13.53
C ALA A 41 -21.76 -2.51 14.76
N SER A 42 -22.46 -3.37 15.50
CA SER A 42 -23.06 -3.05 16.78
C SER A 42 -21.99 -2.91 17.87
N LYS A 43 -22.32 -2.16 18.93
CA LYS A 43 -21.51 -2.14 20.15
C LYS A 43 -21.34 -3.54 20.75
N GLU A 44 -22.33 -4.41 20.57
CA GLU A 44 -22.29 -5.79 21.07
C GLU A 44 -21.48 -6.76 20.22
N ASP A 45 -21.15 -6.39 18.99
CA ASP A 45 -20.39 -7.26 18.11
C ASP A 45 -18.95 -7.46 18.67
N PRO A 46 -18.41 -8.70 18.60
CA PRO A 46 -17.02 -8.96 18.95
C PRO A 46 -16.07 -8.25 17.98
N TYR A 47 -14.83 -8.05 18.40
CA TYR A 47 -13.78 -7.52 17.53
C TYR A 47 -13.25 -8.63 16.63
N ASP A 48 -13.22 -8.39 15.33
CA ASP A 48 -12.61 -9.32 14.36
C ASP A 48 -11.09 -9.20 14.37
N PHE A 49 -10.57 -7.97 14.53
CA PHE A 49 -9.15 -7.68 14.43
C PHE A 49 -8.66 -6.71 15.52
N ILE A 50 -7.43 -6.93 15.98
CA ILE A 50 -6.65 -6.00 16.79
C ILE A 50 -5.46 -5.56 15.95
N PHE A 51 -5.41 -4.27 15.61
CA PHE A 51 -4.33 -3.65 14.86
C PHE A 51 -3.37 -2.99 15.84
N VAL A 52 -2.11 -3.41 15.81
CA VAL A 52 -1.01 -2.80 16.57
C VAL A 52 -0.07 -2.13 15.57
N VAL A 53 0.04 -0.81 15.65
CA VAL A 53 0.73 0.03 14.67
C VAL A 53 2.01 0.62 15.24
N PHE A 54 3.12 0.48 14.53
CA PHE A 54 4.43 1.02 14.87
C PHE A 54 4.81 2.11 13.87
N HIS A 55 5.00 3.33 14.37
CA HIS A 55 5.31 4.50 13.56
C HIS A 55 6.79 4.55 13.11
N GLY A 56 7.11 5.48 12.21
CA GLY A 56 8.47 5.74 11.70
C GLY A 56 9.26 6.75 12.54
N ILE A 57 10.42 7.18 12.04
CA ILE A 57 11.27 8.20 12.68
C ILE A 57 10.60 9.58 12.73
N GLY A 58 11.10 10.45 13.61
CA GLY A 58 10.71 11.85 13.70
C GLY A 58 9.29 12.08 14.21
N ALA A 59 8.64 11.05 14.75
CA ALA A 59 7.28 11.15 15.24
C ALA A 59 7.20 12.04 16.50
N THR A 60 6.20 12.92 16.53
CA THR A 60 5.82 13.69 17.72
C THR A 60 4.45 13.23 18.19
N ASN A 61 4.08 13.47 19.46
CA ASN A 61 2.78 13.05 19.98
C ASN A 61 1.62 13.63 19.14
N ALA A 62 1.72 14.90 18.74
CA ALA A 62 0.72 15.55 17.87
C ALA A 62 0.66 14.93 16.47
N ALA A 63 1.82 14.58 15.88
CA ALA A 63 1.87 13.89 14.59
C ALA A 63 1.25 12.49 14.69
N LEU A 64 1.53 11.75 15.76
CA LEU A 64 0.96 10.41 15.99
C LEU A 64 -0.55 10.43 16.18
N GLU A 65 -1.10 11.45 16.86
CA GLU A 65 -2.55 11.60 16.96
C GLU A 65 -3.20 11.89 15.59
N GLY A 66 -2.55 12.72 14.77
CA GLY A 66 -2.97 12.99 13.40
C GLY A 66 -2.91 11.74 12.52
N ASP A 67 -1.84 10.97 12.61
CA ASP A 67 -1.64 9.70 11.89
C ASP A 67 -2.69 8.66 12.32
N TYR A 68 -2.95 8.54 13.62
CA TYR A 68 -3.98 7.67 14.18
C TYR A 68 -5.38 8.01 13.61
N LYS A 69 -5.78 9.30 13.65
CA LYS A 69 -7.06 9.76 13.11
C LYS A 69 -7.16 9.50 11.60
N THR A 70 -6.08 9.76 10.86
CA THR A 70 -6.02 9.56 9.41
C THR A 70 -6.13 8.09 9.04
N LEU A 71 -5.38 7.22 9.71
CA LEU A 71 -5.42 5.78 9.49
C LEU A 71 -6.81 5.20 9.81
N LYS A 72 -7.37 5.57 10.97
CA LYS A 72 -8.71 5.16 11.41
C LYS A 72 -9.77 5.57 10.39
N TYR A 73 -9.74 6.83 9.94
CA TYR A 73 -10.64 7.33 8.89
C TYR A 73 -10.48 6.54 7.59
N THR A 74 -9.25 6.31 7.14
CA THR A 74 -8.96 5.68 5.85
C THR A 74 -9.44 4.23 5.83
N ILE A 75 -9.14 3.46 6.88
CA ILE A 75 -9.63 2.08 7.04
C ILE A 75 -11.15 2.06 7.08
N GLU A 76 -11.80 2.91 7.89
CA GLU A 76 -13.26 2.94 7.99
C GLU A 76 -13.94 3.39 6.69
N SER A 77 -13.37 4.36 5.98
CA SER A 77 -13.87 4.77 4.67
C SER A 77 -13.82 3.59 3.71
N VAL A 78 -12.67 2.94 3.53
CA VAL A 78 -12.56 1.80 2.61
C VAL A 78 -13.46 0.63 3.04
N ARG A 79 -13.56 0.35 4.33
CA ARG A 79 -14.46 -0.67 4.89
C ARG A 79 -15.91 -0.43 4.48
N ARG A 80 -16.41 0.81 4.58
CA ARG A 80 -17.78 1.16 4.15
C ARG A 80 -17.97 1.10 2.64
N TYR A 81 -16.93 1.45 1.87
CA TYR A 81 -17.04 1.48 0.41
C TYR A 81 -17.02 0.08 -0.21
N TRP A 82 -16.20 -0.82 0.33
CA TRP A 82 -15.92 -2.12 -0.28
C TRP A 82 -16.47 -3.31 0.49
N PHE A 83 -16.79 -3.16 1.78
CA PHE A 83 -17.24 -4.28 2.62
C PHE A 83 -18.61 -3.97 3.22
N TYR A 84 -19.50 -3.39 2.40
CA TYR A 84 -20.79 -2.84 2.81
C TYR A 84 -21.85 -3.89 3.21
N ARG A 85 -21.54 -5.18 3.06
CA ARG A 85 -22.39 -6.31 3.51
C ARG A 85 -21.85 -7.03 4.75
N ARG A 86 -20.72 -6.57 5.30
CA ARG A 86 -20.06 -7.18 6.45
C ARG A 86 -19.95 -6.21 7.61
N ARG A 87 -20.29 -6.69 8.79
CA ARG A 87 -20.03 -6.01 10.06
C ARG A 87 -18.64 -6.41 10.53
N ILE A 88 -17.63 -5.67 10.06
CA ILE A 88 -16.25 -5.87 10.49
C ILE A 88 -15.94 -4.85 11.58
N LYS A 89 -15.40 -5.33 12.71
CA LYS A 89 -15.01 -4.49 13.84
C LYS A 89 -13.51 -4.61 14.11
N ILE A 90 -12.83 -3.48 14.08
CA ILE A 90 -11.37 -3.37 14.20
C ILE A 90 -11.06 -2.50 15.41
N HIS A 91 -10.14 -2.95 16.26
CA HIS A 91 -9.55 -2.15 17.32
C HIS A 91 -8.17 -1.68 16.89
N LEU A 92 -7.93 -0.37 16.94
CA LEU A 92 -6.67 0.24 16.56
C LEU A 92 -5.88 0.70 17.79
N HIS A 93 -4.64 0.27 17.87
CA HIS A 93 -3.66 0.68 18.87
C HIS A 93 -2.36 1.14 18.19
N VAL A 94 -1.89 2.34 18.53
CA VAL A 94 -0.61 2.89 18.03
C VAL A 94 0.42 2.87 19.15
N THR A 95 1.53 2.18 18.91
CA THR A 95 2.66 2.06 19.83
C THR A 95 3.65 3.19 19.63
N ASN A 96 3.78 4.06 20.63
CA ASN A 96 4.76 5.15 20.66
C ASN A 96 6.10 4.64 21.21
N TRP A 97 6.95 4.07 20.34
CA TRP A 97 8.25 3.55 20.78
C TRP A 97 9.25 4.67 21.09
N LYS A 98 9.08 5.88 20.54
CA LYS A 98 9.99 7.01 20.75
C LYS A 98 9.99 7.51 22.19
N GLN A 99 8.91 7.25 22.94
CA GLN A 99 8.79 7.63 24.35
C GLN A 99 9.95 7.15 25.23
N TYR A 100 10.64 6.07 24.87
CA TYR A 100 11.76 5.54 25.66
C TYR A 100 13.10 6.19 25.38
N ILE A 101 13.24 6.91 24.27
CA ILE A 101 14.52 7.53 23.89
C ILE A 101 14.44 9.06 23.83
N VAL A 102 13.24 9.64 23.70
CA VAL A 102 13.03 11.07 23.50
C VAL A 102 13.69 11.96 24.56
N ASP A 103 13.70 11.55 25.82
CA ASP A 103 14.35 12.31 26.90
C ASP A 103 15.88 12.32 26.77
N ALA A 104 16.45 11.18 26.38
CA ALA A 104 17.88 11.07 26.11
C ALA A 104 18.26 11.87 24.85
N GLU A 105 17.44 11.85 23.82
CA GLU A 105 17.62 12.66 22.62
C GLU A 105 17.54 14.15 22.92
N ASN A 106 16.54 14.60 23.70
CA ASN A 106 16.39 15.99 24.15
C ASN A 106 17.61 16.45 24.95
N THR A 107 18.06 15.63 25.91
CA THR A 107 19.24 15.92 26.73
C THR A 107 20.49 16.05 25.86
N LEU A 108 20.69 15.13 24.91
CA LEU A 108 21.82 15.19 23.99
C LEU A 108 21.73 16.42 23.08
N PHE A 109 20.54 16.74 22.58
CA PHE A 109 20.31 17.91 21.74
C PHE A 109 20.65 19.20 22.48
N ASP A 110 20.08 19.40 23.68
CA ASP A 110 20.20 20.65 24.43
C ASP A 110 21.61 20.92 24.96
N ASN A 111 22.44 19.89 25.13
CA ASN A 111 23.80 20.04 25.66
C ASN A 111 24.90 20.02 24.59
N VAL A 112 24.63 19.48 23.39
CA VAL A 112 25.66 19.29 22.34
C VAL A 112 25.44 20.19 21.14
N TYR A 113 24.18 20.49 20.78
CA TYR A 113 23.89 21.26 19.57
C TYR A 113 23.94 22.76 19.86
N ILE A 114 24.48 23.53 18.91
CA ILE A 114 24.53 24.99 18.99
C ILE A 114 23.17 25.63 18.68
N ASP A 115 22.92 26.81 19.24
CA ASP A 115 21.61 27.49 19.20
C ASP A 115 21.24 28.14 17.86
N THR A 116 22.17 28.31 16.92
CA THR A 116 21.87 28.97 15.64
C THR A 116 20.88 28.13 14.81
N VAL A 117 19.65 28.60 14.59
CA VAL A 117 18.57 27.81 13.95
C VAL A 117 18.17 26.56 14.78
N LYS A 118 18.15 26.69 16.11
CA LYS A 118 17.89 25.60 17.07
C LYS A 118 16.66 24.76 16.75
N ASP A 119 15.54 25.39 16.39
CA ASP A 119 14.27 24.68 16.16
C ASP A 119 14.33 23.77 14.93
N ALA A 120 14.82 24.28 13.80
CA ALA A 120 14.98 23.47 12.59
C ALA A 120 16.01 22.35 12.81
N ARG A 121 17.08 22.62 13.56
CA ARG A 121 18.05 21.59 13.94
C ARG A 121 17.45 20.52 14.82
N ARG A 122 16.66 20.90 15.83
CA ARG A 122 16.03 19.97 16.77
C ARG A 122 15.25 18.92 16.02
N VAL A 123 14.45 19.36 15.08
CA VAL A 123 13.61 18.48 14.28
C VAL A 123 14.40 17.48 13.42
N ILE A 124 15.41 17.96 12.68
CA ILE A 124 16.24 17.08 11.84
C ILE A 124 17.08 16.15 12.73
N ALA A 125 17.69 16.69 13.78
CA ALA A 125 18.54 15.96 14.69
C ALA A 125 17.78 14.84 15.40
N LEU A 126 16.60 15.11 15.95
CA LEU A 126 15.79 14.09 16.63
C LEU A 126 15.39 12.94 15.68
N SER A 127 15.19 13.22 14.40
CA SER A 127 14.88 12.17 13.41
C SER A 127 16.10 11.30 13.06
N ILE A 128 17.30 11.91 13.01
CA ILE A 128 18.55 11.18 12.82
C ILE A 128 18.91 10.38 14.10
N LEU A 129 18.65 10.97 15.26
CA LEU A 129 18.93 10.34 16.55
C LEU A 129 18.07 9.09 16.76
N ASP A 130 16.83 9.04 16.27
CA ASP A 130 16.04 7.81 16.28
C ASP A 130 16.82 6.61 15.70
N ILE A 131 17.44 6.83 14.52
CA ILE A 131 18.26 5.84 13.83
C ILE A 131 19.51 5.52 14.65
N CYS A 132 20.22 6.54 15.14
CA CYS A 132 21.46 6.37 15.90
C CYS A 132 21.26 5.60 17.20
N PHE A 133 20.20 5.91 17.95
CA PHE A 133 19.86 5.24 19.20
C PHE A 133 19.47 3.79 18.94
N TYR A 134 18.71 3.51 17.88
CA TYR A 134 18.37 2.14 17.52
C TYR A 134 19.55 1.31 17.03
N HIS A 135 20.53 1.90 16.35
CA HIS A 135 21.74 1.18 15.94
C HIS A 135 22.75 1.00 17.08
N ASN A 136 22.62 1.77 18.17
CA ASN A 136 23.43 1.55 19.36
C ASN A 136 22.90 0.32 20.13
N PRO A 137 23.70 -0.75 20.34
CA PRO A 137 23.22 -1.99 20.96
C PRO A 137 22.56 -1.79 22.32
N ARG A 138 23.09 -0.90 23.17
CA ARG A 138 22.56 -0.68 24.52
C ARG A 138 21.19 -0.01 24.50
N TYR A 139 21.05 1.04 23.69
CA TYR A 139 19.78 1.74 23.55
C TYR A 139 18.75 0.90 22.79
N CYS A 140 19.18 0.13 21.78
CA CYS A 140 18.33 -0.82 21.06
C CYS A 140 17.75 -1.89 22.00
N ASP A 141 18.60 -2.53 22.83
CA ASP A 141 18.17 -3.55 23.79
C ASP A 141 17.16 -2.96 24.79
N PHE A 142 17.44 -1.77 25.31
CA PHE A 142 16.54 -1.04 26.20
C PHE A 142 15.20 -0.71 25.51
N LEU A 143 15.25 -0.14 24.31
CA LEU A 143 14.08 0.24 23.52
C LEU A 143 13.19 -0.98 23.25
N LEU A 144 13.74 -2.04 22.65
CA LEU A 144 13.00 -3.25 22.29
C LEU A 144 12.42 -3.94 23.52
N THR A 145 13.12 -3.93 24.66
CA THR A 145 12.64 -4.54 25.90
C THR A 145 11.39 -3.86 26.43
N ASN A 146 11.38 -2.52 26.45
CA ASN A 146 10.22 -1.78 26.93
C ASN A 146 9.07 -1.83 25.93
N VAL A 147 9.34 -1.70 24.62
CA VAL A 147 8.32 -1.82 23.58
C VAL A 147 7.65 -3.19 23.61
N ALA A 148 8.42 -4.29 23.73
CA ALA A 148 7.86 -5.63 23.83
C ALA A 148 6.95 -5.78 25.06
N ARG A 149 7.38 -5.25 26.21
CA ARG A 149 6.60 -5.28 27.46
C ARG A 149 5.25 -4.60 27.27
N ASP A 150 5.23 -3.39 26.73
CA ASP A 150 4.01 -2.60 26.60
C ASP A 150 3.04 -3.24 25.59
N VAL A 151 3.55 -3.71 24.45
CA VAL A 151 2.74 -4.39 23.43
C VAL A 151 2.18 -5.72 23.95
N ASN A 152 2.99 -6.54 24.64
CA ASN A 152 2.52 -7.79 25.23
C ASN A 152 1.47 -7.54 26.33
N THR A 153 1.70 -6.51 27.16
CA THR A 153 0.76 -6.10 28.21
C THR A 153 -0.57 -5.67 27.62
N GLU A 154 -0.54 -4.84 26.58
CA GLU A 154 -1.75 -4.33 25.93
C GLU A 154 -2.54 -5.44 25.23
N ILE A 155 -1.88 -6.32 24.48
CA ILE A 155 -2.56 -7.46 23.85
C ILE A 155 -3.18 -8.37 24.92
N THR A 156 -2.45 -8.64 26.01
CA THR A 156 -2.97 -9.44 27.13
C THR A 156 -4.17 -8.76 27.79
N ARG A 157 -4.11 -7.45 28.00
CA ARG A 157 -5.23 -6.65 28.54
C ARG A 157 -6.46 -6.75 27.65
N LEU A 158 -6.31 -6.60 26.34
CA LEU A 158 -7.41 -6.73 25.38
C LEU A 158 -7.98 -8.14 25.38
N ARG A 159 -7.14 -9.18 25.26
CA ARG A 159 -7.57 -10.59 25.25
C ARG A 159 -8.35 -10.99 26.50
N ASN A 160 -7.96 -10.46 27.66
CA ASN A 160 -8.56 -10.75 28.96
C ASN A 160 -9.61 -9.72 29.39
N HIS A 161 -9.98 -8.80 28.50
CA HIS A 161 -10.95 -7.75 28.82
C HIS A 161 -12.30 -8.36 29.26
N PRO A 162 -12.96 -7.87 30.33
CA PRO A 162 -14.18 -8.47 30.90
C PRO A 162 -15.33 -8.64 29.91
N SER A 163 -15.41 -7.78 28.89
CA SER A 163 -16.42 -7.89 27.83
C SER A 163 -16.31 -9.17 26.99
N GLY A 164 -15.16 -9.85 26.99
CA GLY A 164 -14.89 -11.03 26.17
C GLY A 164 -14.82 -10.76 24.66
N LYS A 165 -15.04 -9.52 24.22
CA LYS A 165 -15.18 -9.13 22.80
C LYS A 165 -13.90 -9.32 21.98
N PHE A 166 -12.74 -9.37 22.61
CA PHE A 166 -11.43 -9.47 21.97
C PHE A 166 -10.83 -10.88 21.96
N LYS A 167 -11.48 -11.84 22.64
CA LYS A 167 -10.89 -13.15 22.94
C LYS A 167 -10.40 -13.88 21.68
N ASN A 168 -11.18 -13.80 20.61
CA ASN A 168 -10.93 -14.51 19.34
C ASN A 168 -10.50 -13.59 18.18
N SER A 169 -10.19 -12.31 18.45
CA SER A 169 -9.79 -11.38 17.39
C SER A 169 -8.48 -11.84 16.74
N LYS A 170 -8.30 -11.64 15.44
CA LYS A 170 -7.00 -11.85 14.79
C LYS A 170 -6.06 -10.68 15.10
N LEU A 171 -4.79 -10.98 15.27
CA LEU A 171 -3.77 -9.98 15.61
C LEU A 171 -3.02 -9.54 14.35
N VAL A 172 -3.05 -8.24 14.08
CA VAL A 172 -2.45 -7.61 12.90
C VAL A 172 -1.40 -6.61 13.35
N MET A 173 -0.16 -6.83 12.93
CA MET A 173 0.94 -5.89 13.15
C MET A 173 1.12 -5.02 11.92
N ILE A 174 1.23 -3.71 12.09
CA ILE A 174 1.51 -2.77 11.02
C ILE A 174 2.77 -1.99 11.39
N GLY A 175 3.85 -2.20 10.64
CA GLY A 175 5.05 -1.38 10.75
C GLY A 175 5.08 -0.34 9.64
N TYR A 176 5.36 0.91 9.97
CA TYR A 176 5.64 1.96 9.00
C TYR A 176 7.10 2.43 9.12
N SER A 177 7.81 2.51 7.99
CA SER A 177 9.20 2.94 7.93
C SER A 177 10.04 2.20 8.98
N MET A 178 10.78 2.88 9.85
CA MET A 178 11.58 2.26 10.92
C MET A 178 10.77 1.35 11.87
N GLY A 179 9.47 1.58 12.06
CA GLY A 179 8.59 0.69 12.83
C GLY A 179 8.56 -0.74 12.29
N THR A 180 8.81 -0.93 10.98
CA THR A 180 8.92 -2.27 10.38
C THR A 180 10.12 -3.06 10.90
N VAL A 181 11.23 -2.37 11.18
CA VAL A 181 12.45 -2.98 11.71
C VAL A 181 12.25 -3.39 13.16
N ILE A 182 11.57 -2.54 13.94
CA ILE A 182 11.18 -2.86 15.33
C ILE A 182 10.28 -4.09 15.37
N VAL A 183 9.22 -4.14 14.55
CA VAL A 183 8.31 -5.30 14.52
C VAL A 183 9.06 -6.57 14.11
N HIS A 184 9.90 -6.52 13.08
CA HIS A 184 10.69 -7.69 12.65
C HIS A 184 11.62 -8.20 13.76
N GLU A 185 12.31 -7.31 14.48
CA GLU A 185 13.12 -7.67 15.65
C GLU A 185 12.29 -8.35 16.75
N LEU A 186 11.11 -7.81 17.06
CA LEU A 186 10.26 -8.39 18.10
C LEU A 186 9.66 -9.75 17.71
N LEU A 187 9.54 -10.03 16.42
CA LEU A 187 9.08 -11.33 15.92
C LEU A 187 10.21 -12.36 15.83
N CYS A 188 11.36 -11.96 15.29
CA CYS A 188 12.44 -12.87 14.92
C CYS A 188 13.58 -12.90 15.95
N GLY A 189 13.79 -11.81 16.70
CA GLY A 189 14.94 -11.60 17.60
C GLY A 189 16.29 -11.43 16.91
N VAL A 190 16.28 -11.38 15.56
CA VAL A 190 17.38 -11.25 14.57
C VAL A 190 18.76 -11.61 15.12
N PRO A 191 19.16 -12.89 15.08
CA PRO A 191 20.38 -13.36 15.74
C PRO A 191 21.65 -12.56 15.46
N GLU A 192 21.77 -12.07 14.23
CA GLU A 192 22.92 -11.36 13.71
C GLU A 192 23.03 -9.91 14.20
N ARG A 193 21.98 -9.33 14.81
CA ARG A 193 22.04 -7.98 15.39
C ARG A 193 23.05 -7.96 16.55
N LEU A 194 23.89 -6.92 16.57
CA LEU A 194 24.75 -6.64 17.71
C LEU A 194 23.90 -6.28 18.94
N SER A 195 24.06 -7.04 20.01
CA SER A 195 23.24 -6.99 21.23
C SER A 195 24.11 -7.30 22.44
N ASN A 196 23.80 -6.67 23.58
CA ASN A 196 24.41 -7.05 24.86
C ASN A 196 23.67 -8.23 25.51
N LEU A 197 22.46 -8.53 25.03
CA LEU A 197 21.65 -9.67 25.46
C LEU A 197 21.96 -10.92 24.66
N SER A 198 21.94 -12.08 25.31
CA SER A 198 21.96 -13.38 24.63
C SER A 198 20.67 -13.61 23.84
N LEU A 199 20.70 -14.50 22.85
CA LEU A 199 19.54 -14.74 21.95
C LEU A 199 18.26 -15.14 22.70
N SER A 200 18.37 -15.87 23.80
CA SER A 200 17.24 -16.30 24.63
C SER A 200 16.65 -15.18 25.48
N GLU A 201 17.44 -14.15 25.78
CA GLU A 201 17.02 -13.00 26.60
C GLU A 201 16.50 -11.85 25.77
N ARG A 202 16.65 -11.92 24.44
CA ARG A 202 16.16 -10.86 23.55
C ARG A 202 14.64 -10.74 23.65
N PRO A 203 14.12 -9.51 23.74
CA PRO A 203 12.70 -9.28 23.88
C PRO A 203 11.94 -9.73 22.63
N ARG A 204 10.80 -10.39 22.84
CA ARG A 204 9.93 -10.91 21.78
C ARG A 204 8.47 -10.64 22.09
N LEU A 205 7.65 -10.65 21.05
CA LEU A 205 6.20 -10.73 21.23
C LEU A 205 5.82 -12.13 21.73
N GLU A 206 5.09 -12.16 22.83
CA GLU A 206 4.54 -13.40 23.42
C GLU A 206 3.34 -13.90 22.62
N HIS A 207 2.55 -12.96 22.10
CA HIS A 207 1.39 -13.24 21.26
C HIS A 207 1.82 -13.35 19.80
N LYS A 208 1.49 -14.46 19.16
CA LYS A 208 1.81 -14.69 17.74
C LYS A 208 0.83 -13.91 16.84
N PRO A 209 1.26 -12.89 16.09
CA PRO A 209 0.38 -12.22 15.14
C PRO A 209 0.04 -13.12 13.94
N ASP A 210 -1.19 -12.98 13.46
CA ASP A 210 -1.67 -13.64 12.25
C ASP A 210 -1.13 -12.96 10.98
N TYR A 211 -0.98 -11.62 11.03
CA TYR A 211 -0.57 -10.79 9.90
C TYR A 211 0.48 -9.75 10.30
N PHE A 212 1.43 -9.49 9.40
CA PHE A 212 2.37 -8.39 9.48
C PHE A 212 2.41 -7.62 8.16
N PHE A 213 1.98 -6.36 8.19
CA PHE A 213 2.10 -5.44 7.06
C PHE A 213 3.25 -4.47 7.32
N SER A 214 4.28 -4.51 6.48
CA SER A 214 5.34 -3.51 6.46
C SER A 214 5.08 -2.50 5.36
N ILE A 215 5.09 -1.21 5.71
CA ILE A 215 4.71 -0.13 4.81
C ILE A 215 5.87 0.84 4.69
N GLY A 216 6.32 1.13 3.47
CA GLY A 216 7.50 1.98 3.22
C GLY A 216 8.75 1.44 3.91
N SER A 217 8.95 0.12 3.90
CA SER A 217 9.88 -0.55 4.81
C SER A 217 11.35 -0.45 4.37
N PRO A 218 12.26 0.07 5.22
CA PRO A 218 13.70 -0.05 5.00
C PRO A 218 14.28 -1.40 5.44
N LEU A 219 13.46 -2.38 5.89
CA LEU A 219 13.93 -3.57 6.62
C LEU A 219 15.08 -4.31 5.92
N ALA A 220 14.97 -4.56 4.61
CA ALA A 220 16.03 -5.25 3.86
C ALA A 220 17.35 -4.47 3.88
N CYS A 221 17.29 -3.15 3.76
CA CYS A 221 18.48 -2.29 3.80
C CYS A 221 19.04 -2.18 5.24
N SER A 222 18.19 -2.02 6.24
CA SER A 222 18.59 -1.95 7.65
C SER A 222 19.25 -3.24 8.14
N THR A 223 18.70 -4.40 7.78
CA THR A 223 19.27 -5.70 8.16
C THR A 223 20.64 -5.93 7.53
N ILE A 224 20.85 -5.54 6.27
CA ILE A 224 22.17 -5.59 5.63
C ILE A 224 23.16 -4.66 6.34
N PHE A 225 22.73 -3.47 6.73
CA PHE A 225 23.57 -2.50 7.43
C PHE A 225 23.98 -3.00 8.82
N GLN A 226 23.05 -3.61 9.56
CA GLN A 226 23.31 -4.22 10.87
C GLN A 226 24.25 -5.43 10.75
N SER A 227 24.01 -6.28 9.76
CA SER A 227 24.81 -7.48 9.53
C SER A 227 24.90 -7.81 8.04
N PRO A 228 26.07 -7.59 7.42
CA PRO A 228 26.28 -7.98 6.02
C PRO A 228 26.15 -9.49 5.78
N GLN A 229 26.24 -10.31 6.84
CA GLN A 229 26.03 -11.75 6.79
C GLN A 229 24.61 -12.11 6.31
N ILE A 230 23.63 -11.22 6.44
CA ILE A 230 22.26 -11.44 5.94
C ILE A 230 22.21 -11.70 4.42
N LEU A 231 23.20 -11.22 3.65
CA LEU A 231 23.32 -11.54 2.23
C LEU A 231 23.62 -13.03 1.98
N THR A 232 24.08 -13.75 3.01
CA THR A 232 24.37 -15.19 3.00
C THR A 232 23.37 -16.03 3.78
N THR A 233 22.83 -15.53 4.90
CA THR A 233 21.84 -16.24 5.73
C THR A 233 20.41 -16.03 5.24
N GLY A 234 20.12 -14.86 4.68
CA GLY A 234 18.81 -14.50 4.15
C GLY A 234 17.92 -13.81 5.16
N LEU A 235 16.92 -13.09 4.66
CA LEU A 235 15.90 -12.48 5.51
C LEU A 235 14.91 -13.57 5.92
N GLU A 236 14.86 -13.87 7.21
CA GLU A 236 13.89 -14.81 7.78
C GLU A 236 12.63 -14.07 8.24
N LEU A 237 11.48 -14.70 8.00
CA LEU A 237 10.17 -14.25 8.45
C LEU A 237 9.50 -15.40 9.22
N PRO A 238 8.66 -15.12 10.22
CA PRO A 238 8.03 -16.16 11.03
C PRO A 238 6.98 -16.95 10.23
N ASP A 239 7.12 -18.28 10.15
CA ASP A 239 6.24 -19.19 9.38
C ASP A 239 4.75 -19.12 9.74
N TYR A 240 4.44 -18.72 10.99
CA TYR A 240 3.06 -18.61 11.47
C TYR A 240 2.37 -17.29 11.06
N CYS A 241 3.13 -16.31 10.56
CA CYS A 241 2.62 -14.97 10.27
C CYS A 241 2.61 -14.72 8.77
N LYS A 242 1.50 -14.19 8.25
CA LYS A 242 1.46 -13.74 6.85
C LYS A 242 2.07 -12.34 6.75
N CYS A 243 3.20 -12.25 6.07
CA CYS A 243 3.96 -11.01 5.95
C CYS A 243 3.79 -10.37 4.56
N PHE A 244 3.63 -9.05 4.52
CA PHE A 244 3.45 -8.27 3.29
C PHE A 244 4.29 -7.00 3.34
N ASN A 245 5.08 -6.75 2.31
CA ASN A 245 5.88 -5.54 2.13
C ASN A 245 5.25 -4.65 1.07
N VAL A 246 4.68 -3.52 1.51
CA VAL A 246 3.94 -2.57 0.69
C VAL A 246 4.72 -1.28 0.55
N PHE A 247 4.91 -0.80 -0.67
CA PHE A 247 5.64 0.43 -0.91
C PHE A 247 5.20 1.18 -2.17
N HIS A 248 5.51 2.47 -2.19
CA HIS A 248 5.37 3.33 -3.34
C HIS A 248 6.60 3.20 -4.25
N PRO A 249 6.44 3.19 -5.59
CA PRO A 249 7.57 3.11 -6.53
C PRO A 249 8.61 4.22 -6.35
N TYR A 250 8.16 5.42 -5.97
CA TYR A 250 9.02 6.59 -5.74
C TYR A 250 9.53 6.72 -4.29
N ASP A 251 9.18 5.80 -3.39
CA ASP A 251 9.66 5.83 -2.01
C ASP A 251 11.16 5.52 -1.97
N PRO A 252 12.02 6.47 -1.57
CA PRO A 252 13.47 6.29 -1.64
C PRO A 252 14.01 5.41 -0.50
N ILE A 253 13.18 5.12 0.50
CA ILE A 253 13.56 4.38 1.71
C ILE A 253 13.08 2.93 1.62
N ALA A 254 11.98 2.67 0.93
CA ALA A 254 11.41 1.34 0.80
C ALA A 254 12.36 0.39 0.04
N CYS A 255 12.62 -0.77 0.64
CA CYS A 255 13.49 -1.80 0.08
C CYS A 255 12.72 -3.11 -0.13
N ARG A 256 12.98 -3.78 -1.26
CA ARG A 256 12.40 -5.09 -1.61
C ARG A 256 12.93 -6.21 -0.71
N TRP A 257 12.05 -7.11 -0.30
CA TRP A 257 12.37 -8.25 0.58
C TRP A 257 12.64 -9.54 -0.21
N GLU A 258 11.95 -9.76 -1.32
CA GLU A 258 12.02 -11.03 -2.07
C GLU A 258 13.45 -11.37 -2.52
N ARG A 259 14.30 -10.36 -2.73
CA ARG A 259 15.73 -10.52 -3.04
C ARG A 259 16.56 -11.12 -1.90
N LEU A 260 16.20 -10.87 -0.65
CA LEU A 260 16.88 -11.44 0.52
C LEU A 260 16.24 -12.74 0.99
N ILE A 261 14.97 -12.99 0.65
CA ILE A 261 14.26 -14.23 0.96
C ILE A 261 14.64 -15.31 -0.09
N TYR A 262 14.46 -15.01 -1.37
CA TYR A 262 14.68 -15.94 -2.49
C TYR A 262 16.06 -15.79 -3.14
N ARG A 263 17.11 -15.76 -2.31
CA ARG A 263 18.49 -15.46 -2.76
C ARG A 263 19.05 -16.43 -3.79
N ASN A 264 18.53 -17.65 -3.83
CA ASN A 264 18.99 -18.71 -4.74
C ASN A 264 18.23 -18.70 -6.08
N GLN A 265 17.23 -17.82 -6.25
CA GLN A 265 16.52 -17.66 -7.51
C GLN A 265 17.26 -16.66 -8.40
N GLU A 266 17.56 -17.06 -9.64
CA GLU A 266 18.25 -16.18 -10.60
C GLU A 266 17.34 -15.06 -11.10
N ILE A 267 16.04 -15.37 -11.26
CA ILE A 267 15.04 -14.42 -11.73
C ILE A 267 14.05 -14.19 -10.60
N ILE A 268 13.99 -12.95 -10.12
CA ILE A 268 13.01 -12.50 -9.14
C ILE A 268 12.07 -11.55 -9.87
N PRO A 269 10.76 -11.85 -9.92
CA PRO A 269 9.80 -11.04 -10.66
C PRO A 269 9.65 -9.65 -10.07
N ASP A 270 8.98 -8.76 -10.80
CA ASP A 270 8.64 -7.43 -10.29
C ASP A 270 7.60 -7.52 -9.16
N PRO A 271 7.56 -6.53 -8.25
CA PRO A 271 6.59 -6.49 -7.15
C PRO A 271 5.15 -6.63 -7.66
N VAL A 272 4.28 -7.23 -6.85
CA VAL A 272 2.85 -7.37 -7.20
C VAL A 272 2.20 -5.99 -7.15
N LEU A 273 1.62 -5.57 -8.26
CA LEU A 273 0.93 -4.28 -8.32
C LEU A 273 -0.36 -4.33 -7.50
N LEU A 274 -0.58 -3.33 -6.66
CA LEU A 274 -1.80 -3.20 -5.86
C LEU A 274 -2.94 -2.58 -6.66
N PRO A 275 -4.19 -3.05 -6.47
CA PRO A 275 -5.33 -2.51 -7.18
C PRO A 275 -5.67 -1.10 -6.69
N TYR A 276 -6.17 -0.27 -7.60
CA TYR A 276 -6.64 1.07 -7.29
C TYR A 276 -7.95 1.03 -6.52
N TRP A 277 -8.05 1.80 -5.44
CA TRP A 277 -9.16 1.68 -4.50
C TRP A 277 -10.53 2.02 -5.08
N GLN A 278 -10.63 2.79 -6.17
CA GLN A 278 -11.93 3.17 -6.70
C GLN A 278 -12.58 2.09 -7.57
N ASN A 279 -11.78 1.31 -8.28
CA ASN A 279 -12.27 0.34 -9.26
C ASN A 279 -11.73 -1.08 -9.05
N ASN A 280 -10.86 -1.28 -8.05
CA ASN A 280 -10.18 -2.53 -7.79
C ASN A 280 -9.42 -3.08 -9.02
N GLY A 281 -8.83 -2.18 -9.80
CA GLY A 281 -8.08 -2.48 -11.02
C GLY A 281 -6.97 -1.46 -11.25
N PHE A 282 -6.71 -1.12 -12.50
CA PHE A 282 -5.70 -0.10 -12.83
C PHE A 282 -6.25 1.32 -12.64
N ARG A 283 -5.37 2.27 -12.33
CA ARG A 283 -5.66 3.70 -12.45
C ARG A 283 -5.80 4.04 -13.94
N ASN A 284 -6.73 4.93 -14.28
CA ASN A 284 -7.05 5.31 -15.67
C ASN A 284 -5.82 5.73 -16.51
N TRP A 285 -4.83 6.37 -15.89
CA TRP A 285 -3.57 6.72 -16.56
C TRP A 285 -2.63 5.53 -16.73
N TYR A 286 -2.57 4.62 -15.76
CA TYR A 286 -1.73 3.42 -15.83
C TYR A 286 -2.16 2.48 -16.96
N ASP A 287 -3.48 2.38 -17.22
CA ASP A 287 -4.00 1.68 -18.40
C ASP A 287 -3.58 2.34 -19.72
N TRP A 288 -3.58 3.67 -19.77
CA TRP A 288 -3.17 4.43 -20.96
C TRP A 288 -1.66 4.36 -21.19
N ASP A 289 -0.85 4.61 -20.17
CA ASP A 289 0.61 4.54 -20.27
C ASP A 289 1.05 3.10 -20.52
N ARG A 290 0.44 2.07 -19.92
CA ARG A 290 0.78 0.67 -20.24
C ARG A 290 0.37 0.28 -21.66
N SER A 291 -0.80 0.72 -22.14
CA SER A 291 -1.17 0.54 -23.55
C SER A 291 -0.19 1.26 -24.47
N MET A 292 0.29 2.44 -24.06
CA MET A 292 1.30 3.19 -24.77
C MET A 292 2.70 2.57 -24.63
N GLN A 293 3.03 1.92 -23.52
CA GLN A 293 4.30 1.22 -23.28
C GLN A 293 4.33 -0.15 -23.97
N GLN A 294 3.21 -0.84 -24.10
CA GLN A 294 3.06 -2.01 -24.97
C GLN A 294 3.16 -1.62 -26.45
N ALA A 295 2.74 -0.41 -26.80
CA ALA A 295 2.99 0.18 -28.14
C ALA A 295 4.43 0.71 -28.30
N LYS A 296 5.08 1.21 -27.23
CA LYS A 296 6.48 1.64 -27.20
C LYS A 296 7.47 0.48 -27.06
N SER A 297 7.11 -0.66 -26.46
CA SER A 297 7.99 -1.84 -26.43
C SER A 297 8.10 -2.50 -27.80
N MET A 298 7.24 -2.11 -28.75
CA MET A 298 7.38 -2.37 -30.18
C MET A 298 8.19 -1.28 -30.91
N ILE A 299 8.52 -0.16 -30.25
CA ILE A 299 9.20 1.02 -30.79
C ILE A 299 10.13 1.62 -29.72
N VAL A 300 11.41 1.19 -29.72
CA VAL A 300 12.59 1.80 -29.05
C VAL A 300 13.15 0.98 -27.87
N ASP A 301 14.15 0.14 -28.21
CA ASP A 301 15.39 0.06 -27.45
C ASP A 301 15.92 1.47 -27.18
N ASN A 302 16.31 1.76 -25.93
CA ASN A 302 17.14 2.90 -25.48
C ASN A 302 16.41 4.02 -24.71
N ILE A 303 16.40 3.91 -23.36
CA ILE A 303 16.26 5.08 -22.47
C ILE A 303 17.25 4.92 -21.29
N SER A 304 18.32 5.73 -21.30
CA SER A 304 19.33 5.86 -20.23
C SER A 304 19.15 7.08 -19.33
N ASP A 305 18.12 7.91 -19.52
CA ASP A 305 18.18 9.30 -19.07
C ASP A 305 17.33 9.64 -17.83
N VAL A 306 16.61 8.67 -17.25
CA VAL A 306 15.78 8.91 -16.04
C VAL A 306 16.60 8.82 -14.74
N ALA A 307 17.74 8.11 -14.75
CA ALA A 307 18.56 7.92 -13.55
C ALA A 307 19.37 9.17 -13.14
N SER A 308 19.61 10.11 -14.06
CA SER A 308 20.47 11.28 -13.82
C SER A 308 19.74 12.51 -13.25
N SER A 309 18.40 12.54 -13.28
CA SER A 309 17.60 13.63 -12.70
C SER A 309 17.26 13.38 -11.22
N ILE A 310 17.04 12.12 -10.83
CA ILE A 310 16.69 11.74 -9.45
C ILE A 310 17.86 11.96 -8.49
N SER A 311 19.11 11.73 -8.93
CA SER A 311 20.30 12.04 -8.13
C SER A 311 20.41 13.53 -7.83
N LYS A 312 20.13 14.40 -8.82
CA LYS A 312 20.20 15.86 -8.65
C LYS A 312 19.11 16.41 -7.72
N SER A 313 17.94 15.79 -7.66
CA SER A 313 16.85 16.19 -6.76
C SER A 313 17.06 15.78 -5.30
N ILE A 314 17.64 14.61 -5.03
CA ILE A 314 17.87 14.12 -3.65
C ILE A 314 19.08 14.82 -3.01
N PHE A 315 20.12 15.15 -3.79
CA PHE A 315 21.34 15.79 -3.26
C PHE A 315 21.31 17.33 -3.26
N GLY A 316 20.36 17.98 -3.93
CA GLY A 316 20.22 19.44 -3.93
C GLY A 316 19.94 20.08 -2.56
N TRP A 317 19.48 19.29 -1.57
CA TRP A 317 19.20 19.74 -0.20
C TRP A 317 20.45 19.75 0.71
N TRP A 318 21.54 19.05 0.34
CA TRP A 318 22.74 18.93 1.20
C TRP A 318 23.86 19.94 0.90
N GLY A 319 23.55 20.98 0.12
CA GLY A 319 24.48 22.04 -0.25
C GLY A 319 25.27 21.68 -1.51
N GLN A 320 25.35 22.64 -2.43
CA GLN A 320 26.23 22.52 -3.60
C GLN A 320 27.69 22.55 -3.14
N SER A 321 28.43 21.47 -3.40
CA SER A 321 29.88 21.56 -3.58
C SER A 321 30.20 21.25 -5.03
N GLU A 322 30.83 22.19 -5.73
CA GLU A 322 31.37 22.03 -7.10
C GLU A 322 32.57 21.06 -7.19
N ASN A 323 32.71 20.12 -6.27
CA ASN A 323 33.75 19.10 -6.31
C ASN A 323 33.10 17.75 -6.60
N ASP A 324 33.51 17.13 -7.71
CA ASP A 324 33.11 15.81 -8.19
C ASP A 324 32.86 14.84 -7.03
N SER A 325 31.59 14.63 -6.72
CA SER A 325 31.17 13.74 -5.66
C SER A 325 31.54 12.30 -6.03
N VAL A 326 32.20 11.59 -5.12
CA VAL A 326 32.49 10.14 -5.24
C VAL A 326 31.21 9.33 -5.50
N LEU A 327 30.03 9.88 -5.21
CA LEU A 327 28.74 9.25 -5.54
C LEU A 327 28.40 9.35 -7.04
N GLU A 328 28.73 10.45 -7.71
CA GLU A 328 28.38 10.68 -9.12
C GLU A 328 29.20 9.79 -10.07
N SER A 329 30.47 9.54 -9.71
CA SER A 329 31.36 8.59 -10.41
C SER A 329 30.97 7.12 -10.24
N ASN A 330 30.23 6.76 -9.18
CA ASN A 330 29.80 5.38 -8.89
C ASN A 330 28.37 5.06 -9.37
N VAL A 331 27.54 6.08 -9.63
CA VAL A 331 26.16 5.91 -10.10
C VAL A 331 26.11 5.67 -11.62
N SER A 332 27.13 6.09 -12.37
CA SER A 332 27.24 5.91 -13.82
C SER A 332 27.98 4.61 -14.20
N THR A 333 27.29 3.47 -14.13
CA THR A 333 27.41 2.31 -15.07
C THR A 333 26.65 1.09 -14.53
N THR A 334 25.51 0.78 -15.14
CA THR A 334 24.69 -0.41 -14.87
C THR A 334 25.47 -1.73 -14.98
N ASN A 335 26.55 -1.78 -15.77
CA ASN A 335 27.34 -2.99 -16.02
C ASN A 335 28.30 -3.41 -14.88
N ASN A 336 28.49 -2.61 -13.82
CA ASN A 336 29.44 -2.93 -12.74
C ASN A 336 28.78 -3.38 -11.42
N ARG A 337 27.44 -3.31 -11.27
CA ARG A 337 26.74 -3.58 -10.00
C ARG A 337 26.84 -5.04 -9.55
N ALA A 338 26.67 -6.00 -10.48
CA ALA A 338 26.78 -7.43 -10.17
C ALA A 338 28.21 -7.82 -9.76
N LYS A 339 29.22 -7.28 -10.45
CA LYS A 339 30.63 -7.47 -10.09
C LYS A 339 30.99 -6.81 -8.75
N ALA A 340 30.47 -5.62 -8.47
CA ALA A 340 30.68 -4.93 -7.20
C ALA A 340 30.06 -5.68 -6.02
N PHE A 341 28.84 -6.20 -6.19
CA PHE A 341 28.15 -7.00 -5.18
C PHE A 341 28.88 -8.33 -4.93
N GLU A 342 29.32 -9.03 -5.98
CA GLU A 342 30.09 -10.28 -5.83
C GLU A 342 31.46 -10.03 -5.20
N ASN A 343 32.15 -8.95 -5.58
CA ASN A 343 33.40 -8.54 -4.95
C ASN A 343 33.21 -8.22 -3.46
N PHE A 344 32.12 -7.54 -3.10
CA PHE A 344 31.78 -7.26 -1.70
C PHE A 344 31.46 -8.53 -0.93
N ARG A 345 30.65 -9.43 -1.51
CA ARG A 345 30.33 -10.75 -0.95
C ARG A 345 31.59 -11.59 -0.72
N MET A 346 32.54 -11.56 -1.64
CA MET A 346 33.83 -12.25 -1.51
C MET A 346 34.70 -11.66 -0.39
N LYS A 347 34.73 -10.33 -0.24
CA LYS A 347 35.42 -9.66 0.89
C LYS A 347 34.81 -10.00 2.25
N LEU A 348 33.49 -10.22 2.32
CA LEU A 348 32.83 -10.66 3.56
C LEU A 348 33.13 -12.12 3.91
N LYS A 349 33.28 -12.99 2.91
CA LYS A 349 33.62 -14.42 3.12
C LYS A 349 35.07 -14.64 3.54
N TYR A 350 35.98 -13.79 3.09
CA TYR A 350 37.40 -13.89 3.38
C TYR A 350 37.90 -12.53 3.88
N PRO A 351 37.87 -12.27 5.20
CA PRO A 351 38.45 -11.05 5.74
C PRO A 351 39.96 -11.07 5.46
N SER A 352 40.42 -10.22 4.55
CA SER A 352 41.85 -10.07 4.29
C SER A 352 42.56 -9.71 5.59
N ARG A 353 43.53 -10.54 5.98
CA ARG A 353 44.52 -10.17 7.01
C ARG A 353 45.19 -8.87 6.54
N THR A 354 45.17 -7.86 7.40
CA THR A 354 45.88 -6.61 7.18
C THR A 354 47.38 -6.86 7.26
N ASP A 355 48.06 -6.82 6.11
CA ASP A 355 49.50 -6.55 6.09
C ASP A 355 49.68 -5.07 5.75
N GLY A 356 50.39 -4.37 6.64
CA GLY A 356 50.73 -2.98 6.49
C GLY A 356 51.93 -2.73 5.56
N LEU A 357 52.12 -1.43 5.32
CA LEU A 357 53.33 -0.73 4.84
C LEU A 357 53.61 -0.66 3.31
N ASP A 358 53.64 0.63 2.90
CA ASP A 358 54.59 1.32 2.01
C ASP A 358 54.39 1.41 0.47
N ASN A 359 54.06 2.65 0.08
CA ASN A 359 54.71 3.50 -0.93
C ASN A 359 55.06 2.93 -2.32
N SER A 360 54.50 3.52 -3.38
CA SER A 360 55.22 4.55 -4.17
C SER A 360 54.48 5.01 -5.45
N PHE A 361 54.65 6.30 -5.70
CA PHE A 361 54.48 7.03 -6.96
C PHE A 361 54.86 6.26 -8.25
N ARG A 362 54.06 6.42 -9.31
CA ARG A 362 54.53 6.91 -10.62
C ARG A 362 53.40 7.28 -11.60
N SER A 363 53.44 8.53 -12.05
CA SER A 363 52.82 9.06 -13.26
C SER A 363 53.68 8.71 -14.48
N CYS A 364 53.08 8.36 -15.63
CA CYS A 364 53.21 9.11 -16.90
C CYS A 364 52.50 8.41 -18.08
N ALA A 365 51.67 9.19 -18.77
CA ALA A 365 51.66 9.49 -20.21
C ALA A 365 51.51 8.39 -21.30
N THR A 366 50.47 8.63 -22.12
CA THR A 366 50.42 8.61 -23.61
C THR A 366 50.79 7.33 -24.37
N ASN A 367 49.82 6.81 -25.15
CA ASN A 367 50.00 6.77 -26.61
C ASN A 367 48.69 6.60 -27.40
N THR A 368 48.69 7.29 -28.55
CA THR A 368 47.69 7.49 -29.59
C THR A 368 47.59 6.36 -30.62
N ASN A 369 46.45 6.36 -31.36
CA ASN A 369 46.24 5.87 -32.75
C ASN A 369 46.18 4.33 -32.95
N CYS A 370 45.37 3.72 -33.83
CA CYS A 370 44.56 4.17 -34.98
C CYS A 370 43.81 2.98 -35.63
N HIS A 371 42.75 3.29 -36.42
CA HIS A 371 42.19 2.54 -37.58
C HIS A 371 41.47 1.20 -37.34
N ASN A 372 40.52 0.73 -38.16
CA ASN A 372 39.57 1.30 -39.13
C ASN A 372 38.56 0.17 -39.42
N SER A 373 37.26 0.50 -39.42
CA SER A 373 36.24 0.12 -40.40
C SER A 373 36.18 -1.33 -40.95
N THR A 374 34.98 -1.93 -40.86
CA THR A 374 34.29 -2.46 -42.05
C THR A 374 32.78 -2.46 -41.81
N ASN A 375 32.07 -1.76 -42.69
CA ASN A 375 30.64 -1.87 -42.94
C ASN A 375 30.28 -3.31 -43.38
N LEU A 376 29.08 -3.76 -43.01
CA LEU A 376 28.29 -4.60 -43.91
C LEU A 376 26.82 -4.26 -43.77
N SER A 377 26.29 -3.61 -44.81
CA SER A 377 24.89 -3.28 -44.99
C SER A 377 24.10 -4.47 -45.54
N SER A 378 22.79 -4.41 -45.27
CA SER A 378 21.67 -4.88 -46.10
C SER A 378 21.49 -6.38 -46.29
N ILE A 379 20.29 -6.87 -45.94
CA ILE A 379 19.33 -7.53 -46.86
C ILE A 379 17.94 -7.49 -46.18
N LEU A 380 17.01 -6.77 -46.80
CA LEU A 380 15.56 -6.94 -46.63
C LEU A 380 15.09 -8.03 -47.59
N PRO A 381 13.98 -8.70 -47.27
CA PRO A 381 12.94 -8.86 -48.27
C PRO A 381 11.58 -8.37 -47.77
N ALA A 382 10.90 -7.64 -48.67
CA ALA A 382 9.49 -7.30 -48.58
C ALA A 382 8.64 -8.39 -49.24
N GLU A 383 7.53 -8.74 -48.60
CA GLU A 383 6.26 -9.31 -49.12
C GLU A 383 5.49 -9.76 -47.86
N GLY A 384 4.25 -9.40 -47.54
CA GLY A 384 3.10 -8.98 -48.33
C GLY A 384 1.90 -9.80 -47.85
N ALA A 385 1.17 -9.38 -46.80
CA ALA A 385 -0.11 -10.03 -46.44
C ALA A 385 -1.03 -9.18 -45.52
N LYS A 386 -2.08 -8.64 -46.14
CA LYS A 386 -3.47 -8.49 -45.67
C LYS A 386 -3.75 -7.68 -44.38
N LYS A 387 -4.14 -6.42 -44.60
CA LYS A 387 -5.00 -5.64 -43.69
C LYS A 387 -6.34 -6.35 -43.50
N SER A 388 -6.61 -6.88 -42.30
CA SER A 388 -7.97 -7.20 -41.87
C SER A 388 -8.67 -5.91 -41.44
N LYS A 389 -9.61 -5.50 -42.29
CA LYS A 389 -10.57 -4.42 -42.06
C LYS A 389 -11.46 -4.84 -40.87
N ILE A 390 -11.41 -4.10 -39.77
CA ILE A 390 -12.36 -4.27 -38.67
C ILE A 390 -13.70 -3.74 -39.20
N GLU A 391 -14.58 -4.66 -39.56
CA GLU A 391 -15.98 -4.35 -39.87
C GLU A 391 -16.68 -3.94 -38.58
N ALA A 392 -17.31 -2.77 -38.62
CA ALA A 392 -18.24 -2.34 -37.59
C ALA A 392 -19.40 -3.35 -37.55
N VAL A 393 -19.45 -4.15 -36.49
CA VAL A 393 -20.60 -5.01 -36.20
C VAL A 393 -21.78 -4.09 -35.93
N GLN A 394 -22.74 -4.06 -36.85
CA GLN A 394 -24.09 -3.58 -36.58
C GLN A 394 -24.69 -4.49 -35.50
N VAL A 395 -24.96 -3.91 -34.33
CA VAL A 395 -25.69 -4.60 -33.26
C VAL A 395 -27.16 -4.64 -33.65
N ASP A 396 -27.61 -5.81 -34.08
CA ASP A 396 -29.03 -6.13 -34.22
C ASP A 396 -29.72 -5.96 -32.87
N GLY A 397 -30.80 -5.17 -32.87
CA GLY A 397 -31.57 -4.83 -31.69
C GLY A 397 -32.47 -5.97 -31.24
N SER A 398 -32.01 -6.81 -30.32
CA SER A 398 -32.90 -7.60 -29.44
C SER A 398 -32.20 -8.21 -28.22
N THR A 399 -31.66 -7.41 -27.29
CA THR A 399 -31.44 -7.78 -25.86
C THR A 399 -30.89 -6.57 -25.09
N THR A 400 -31.74 -5.72 -24.53
CA THR A 400 -31.30 -4.45 -23.87
C THR A 400 -31.71 -4.32 -22.41
N ASP A 401 -32.09 -5.40 -21.72
CA ASP A 401 -32.60 -5.33 -20.34
C ASP A 401 -31.57 -5.69 -19.23
N ASP A 402 -30.29 -5.90 -19.58
CA ASP A 402 -29.29 -6.45 -18.65
C ASP A 402 -28.13 -5.54 -18.20
N TYR A 403 -28.32 -4.22 -18.25
CA TYR A 403 -27.29 -3.23 -17.88
C TYR A 403 -26.73 -3.30 -16.45
N LEU A 404 -27.39 -4.00 -15.51
CA LEU A 404 -26.91 -4.08 -14.12
C LEU A 404 -25.94 -5.25 -13.92
N LEU A 405 -26.12 -6.34 -14.68
CA LEU A 405 -25.15 -7.41 -14.70
C LEU A 405 -23.95 -7.00 -15.55
N SER A 406 -24.13 -6.21 -16.62
CA SER A 406 -23.00 -5.77 -17.45
C SER A 406 -21.97 -4.91 -16.70
N ASP A 407 -22.39 -4.01 -15.81
CA ASP A 407 -21.44 -3.18 -15.03
C ASP A 407 -20.68 -4.03 -13.99
N GLU A 408 -21.37 -4.99 -13.36
CA GLU A 408 -20.77 -5.95 -12.40
C GLU A 408 -19.83 -6.93 -13.11
N GLU A 409 -20.24 -7.45 -14.27
CA GLU A 409 -19.45 -8.32 -15.14
C GLU A 409 -18.22 -7.57 -15.67
N ALA A 410 -18.36 -6.35 -16.18
CA ALA A 410 -17.24 -5.56 -16.67
C ALA A 410 -16.23 -5.21 -15.56
N ALA A 411 -16.69 -4.86 -14.36
CA ALA A 411 -15.81 -4.64 -13.21
C ALA A 411 -15.16 -5.94 -12.72
N SER A 412 -15.92 -7.04 -12.71
CA SER A 412 -15.40 -8.38 -12.38
C SER A 412 -14.33 -8.81 -13.37
N ASP A 413 -14.56 -8.60 -14.66
CA ASP A 413 -13.64 -8.99 -15.73
C ASP A 413 -12.40 -8.10 -15.74
N SER A 414 -12.55 -6.81 -15.43
CA SER A 414 -11.42 -5.89 -15.22
C SER A 414 -10.57 -6.32 -14.01
N ALA A 415 -11.23 -6.68 -12.90
CA ALA A 415 -10.54 -7.16 -11.70
C ALA A 415 -9.85 -8.52 -11.92
N LYS A 416 -10.48 -9.44 -12.66
CA LYS A 416 -9.88 -10.72 -13.06
C LYS A 416 -8.70 -10.51 -14.02
N ALA A 417 -8.84 -9.60 -14.99
CA ALA A 417 -7.77 -9.26 -15.91
C ALA A 417 -6.57 -8.65 -15.17
N PHE A 418 -6.82 -7.75 -14.22
CA PHE A 418 -5.80 -7.21 -13.32
C PHE A 418 -5.11 -8.32 -12.53
N ALA A 419 -5.89 -9.21 -11.89
CA ALA A 419 -5.34 -10.33 -11.12
C ALA A 419 -4.49 -11.27 -11.99
N ASN A 420 -4.97 -11.65 -13.17
CA ASN A 420 -4.23 -12.53 -14.09
C ASN A 420 -2.91 -11.92 -14.60
N LEU A 421 -2.83 -10.59 -14.68
CA LEU A 421 -1.63 -9.87 -15.10
C LEU A 421 -0.64 -9.62 -13.97
N THR A 422 -1.09 -9.69 -12.70
CA THR A 422 -0.27 -9.37 -11.52
C THR A 422 0.14 -10.61 -10.72
N ILE A 423 -0.56 -11.73 -10.90
CA ILE A 423 -0.21 -13.01 -10.28
C ILE A 423 0.90 -13.67 -11.09
N ASP A 424 2.14 -13.42 -10.67
CA ASP A 424 3.30 -14.22 -11.07
C ASP A 424 3.50 -15.36 -10.06
N THR A 425 3.37 -16.60 -10.53
CA THR A 425 3.51 -17.84 -9.73
C THR A 425 4.94 -18.40 -9.70
N THR A 426 5.93 -17.69 -10.24
CA THR A 426 7.35 -18.10 -10.23
C THR A 426 7.90 -18.28 -8.82
N LEU A 427 7.42 -17.49 -7.85
CA LEU A 427 7.81 -17.60 -6.45
C LEU A 427 6.72 -18.30 -5.62
N PRO A 428 7.08 -19.15 -4.63
CA PRO A 428 6.12 -19.85 -3.78
C PRO A 428 5.16 -18.91 -3.02
N ILE A 429 5.71 -17.83 -2.47
CA ILE A 429 4.98 -16.81 -1.71
C ILE A 429 5.46 -15.44 -2.17
N ARG A 430 4.53 -14.54 -2.49
CA ARG A 430 4.84 -13.14 -2.83
C ARG A 430 4.86 -12.30 -1.56
N TYR A 431 5.88 -11.45 -1.44
CA TYR A 431 6.06 -10.57 -0.29
C TYR A 431 6.07 -9.10 -0.70
N ASP A 432 6.58 -8.76 -1.89
CA ASP A 432 6.71 -7.37 -2.33
C ASP A 432 5.48 -6.92 -3.12
N TYR A 433 4.84 -5.85 -2.66
CA TYR A 433 3.65 -5.23 -3.23
C TYR A 433 3.89 -3.75 -3.48
N GLN A 434 3.54 -3.28 -4.67
CA GLN A 434 3.82 -1.91 -5.12
C GLN A 434 2.52 -1.16 -5.41
N LEU A 435 2.44 0.10 -4.97
CA LEU A 435 1.35 1.00 -5.32
C LEU A 435 1.43 1.46 -6.77
N GLN A 436 0.28 1.77 -7.36
CA GLN A 436 0.22 2.38 -8.69
C GLN A 436 0.56 3.87 -8.63
N GLU A 437 1.36 4.31 -9.59
CA GLU A 437 1.78 5.70 -9.76
C GLU A 437 0.58 6.63 -10.04
N ASP A 438 0.62 7.85 -9.50
CA ASP A 438 -0.30 8.90 -9.92
C ASP A 438 0.24 9.66 -11.15
N ALA A 439 -0.65 10.07 -12.04
CA ALA A 439 -0.28 10.78 -13.27
C ALA A 439 0.42 12.13 -12.99
N THR A 440 0.15 12.71 -11.82
CA THR A 440 0.75 13.98 -11.36
C THR A 440 2.15 13.81 -10.78
N GLU A 441 2.56 12.58 -10.42
CA GLU A 441 3.88 12.29 -9.84
C GLU A 441 4.99 12.21 -10.90
N HIS A 442 4.63 12.03 -12.18
CA HIS A 442 5.56 12.13 -13.31
C HIS A 442 6.17 13.53 -13.49
N TYR A 443 5.52 14.56 -12.93
CA TYR A 443 6.11 15.89 -12.83
C TYR A 443 7.01 15.91 -11.59
N LEU A 444 8.21 15.34 -11.74
CA LEU A 444 9.29 15.22 -10.73
C LEU A 444 9.46 16.47 -9.86
N ASN A 445 8.64 16.59 -8.82
CA ASN A 445 8.81 17.55 -7.75
C ASN A 445 9.47 16.79 -6.59
N PRO A 446 10.59 17.25 -6.02
CA PRO A 446 11.19 16.66 -4.81
C PRO A 446 10.16 16.39 -3.69
N LEU A 447 9.09 17.18 -3.65
CA LEU A 447 7.96 16.99 -2.73
C LEU A 447 7.19 15.68 -2.95
N ALA A 448 7.06 15.19 -4.19
CA ALA A 448 6.40 13.92 -4.50
C ALA A 448 7.18 12.72 -3.95
N ILE A 449 8.51 12.78 -3.98
CA ILE A 449 9.39 11.76 -3.40
C ILE A 449 9.19 11.69 -1.87
N VAL A 450 9.17 12.85 -1.19
CA VAL A 450 8.92 12.89 0.26
C VAL A 450 7.50 12.40 0.58
N GLN A 451 6.50 12.83 -0.19
CA GLN A 451 5.10 12.39 -0.02
C GLN A 451 4.93 10.89 -0.18
N SER A 452 5.64 10.29 -1.13
CA SER A 452 5.56 8.86 -1.40
C SER A 452 5.96 8.01 -0.18
N HIS A 453 6.83 8.53 0.69
CA HIS A 453 7.17 7.88 1.96
C HIS A 453 6.19 8.28 3.08
N THR A 454 5.79 9.54 3.19
CA THR A 454 5.07 10.04 4.39
C THR A 454 3.55 9.90 4.35
N ASN A 455 2.94 9.52 3.22
CA ASN A 455 1.49 9.59 3.03
C ASN A 455 0.76 8.24 3.04
N TYR A 456 1.37 7.16 3.55
CA TYR A 456 0.71 5.85 3.54
C TYR A 456 -0.51 5.76 4.45
N TRP A 457 -0.55 6.49 5.57
CA TRP A 457 -1.68 6.47 6.51
C TRP A 457 -3.00 6.90 5.89
N GLY A 458 -2.95 7.83 4.94
CA GLY A 458 -4.10 8.31 4.18
C GLY A 458 -4.38 7.53 2.89
N SER A 459 -3.57 6.52 2.58
CA SER A 459 -3.69 5.78 1.31
C SER A 459 -4.82 4.77 1.37
N LYS A 460 -5.89 5.06 0.61
CA LYS A 460 -7.02 4.14 0.43
C LYS A 460 -6.62 2.87 -0.33
N ASP A 461 -5.60 2.93 -1.17
CA ASP A 461 -5.05 1.78 -1.89
C ASP A 461 -4.43 0.77 -0.89
N VAL A 462 -3.62 1.27 0.06
CA VAL A 462 -3.05 0.45 1.13
C VAL A 462 -4.14 -0.12 2.04
N ALA A 463 -5.10 0.72 2.46
CA ALA A 463 -6.20 0.26 3.32
C ALA A 463 -7.07 -0.81 2.62
N LEU A 464 -7.32 -0.66 1.31
CA LEU A 464 -8.03 -1.68 0.53
C LEU A 464 -7.26 -2.99 0.48
N PHE A 465 -5.94 -2.93 0.25
CA PHE A 465 -5.10 -4.11 0.25
C PHE A 465 -5.11 -4.83 1.61
N ILE A 466 -4.94 -4.10 2.71
CA ILE A 466 -5.00 -4.67 4.06
C ILE A 466 -6.36 -5.36 4.28
N LEU A 467 -7.47 -4.66 4.05
CA LEU A 467 -8.80 -5.20 4.29
C LEU A 467 -9.11 -6.41 3.39
N LYS A 468 -8.74 -6.38 2.10
CA LYS A 468 -8.91 -7.53 1.20
C LYS A 468 -8.08 -8.74 1.61
N THR A 469 -6.89 -8.51 2.17
CA THR A 469 -6.03 -9.58 2.68
C THR A 469 -6.62 -10.22 3.94
N LEU A 470 -7.23 -9.41 4.81
CA LEU A 470 -7.85 -9.87 6.05
C LEU A 470 -9.22 -10.53 5.83
N ILE A 471 -9.98 -10.04 4.85
CA ILE A 471 -11.36 -10.44 4.57
C ILE A 471 -11.37 -11.16 3.22
N ASN A 472 -11.54 -12.49 3.27
CA ASN A 472 -11.53 -13.37 2.10
C ASN A 472 -12.77 -13.23 1.18
N ASP A 473 -13.52 -12.13 1.30
CA ASP A 473 -14.77 -11.86 0.59
C ASP A 473 -14.54 -10.70 -0.38
N GLN A 474 -14.86 -10.90 -1.66
CA GLN A 474 -14.54 -9.95 -2.73
C GLN A 474 -15.83 -9.37 -3.27
N GLU A 475 -16.23 -8.21 -2.74
CA GLU A 475 -17.25 -7.41 -3.40
C GLU A 475 -16.76 -7.00 -4.79
N GLN A 476 -17.61 -7.20 -5.79
CA GLN A 476 -17.26 -6.96 -7.20
C GLN A 476 -17.24 -5.46 -7.54
N LEU A 477 -18.07 -4.68 -6.84
CA LEU A 477 -18.23 -3.25 -7.04
C LEU A 477 -18.19 -2.51 -5.71
N PRO A 478 -17.64 -1.28 -5.69
CA PRO A 478 -17.82 -0.40 -4.55
C PRO A 478 -19.30 0.00 -4.41
N VAL A 479 -19.71 0.30 -3.18
CA VAL A 479 -21.10 0.63 -2.85
C VAL A 479 -21.65 1.80 -3.67
N THR A 480 -20.82 2.78 -4.00
CA THR A 480 -21.22 3.96 -4.79
C THR A 480 -21.62 3.56 -6.21
N SER A 481 -20.85 2.70 -6.87
CA SER A 481 -21.19 2.14 -8.18
C SER A 481 -22.42 1.26 -8.10
N LEU A 482 -22.53 0.41 -7.08
CA LEU A 482 -23.73 -0.42 -6.86
C LEU A 482 -25.00 0.44 -6.74
N LEU A 483 -24.97 1.48 -5.90
CA LEU A 483 -26.11 2.38 -5.69
C LEU A 483 -26.46 3.16 -6.97
N ALA A 484 -25.46 3.60 -7.72
CA ALA A 484 -25.66 4.27 -9.01
C ALA A 484 -26.32 3.34 -10.04
N SER A 485 -25.84 2.11 -10.18
CA SER A 485 -26.39 1.14 -11.13
C SER A 485 -27.80 0.68 -10.72
N VAL A 486 -28.06 0.46 -9.42
CA VAL A 486 -29.42 0.17 -8.90
C VAL A 486 -30.38 1.34 -9.18
N LYS A 487 -29.96 2.58 -8.91
CA LYS A 487 -30.75 3.79 -9.19
C LYS A 487 -31.07 3.92 -10.67
N ALA A 488 -30.09 3.71 -11.55
CA ALA A 488 -30.27 3.78 -13.00
C ALA A 488 -31.23 2.70 -13.52
N LYS A 489 -31.08 1.44 -13.07
CA LYS A 489 -31.96 0.33 -13.48
C LYS A 489 -33.37 0.50 -12.95
N ALA A 490 -33.55 0.85 -11.67
CA ALA A 490 -34.86 1.12 -11.09
C ALA A 490 -35.58 2.26 -11.84
N LYS A 491 -34.88 3.34 -12.19
CA LYS A 491 -35.45 4.44 -12.98
C LYS A 491 -35.91 3.98 -14.36
N ARG A 492 -35.10 3.20 -15.08
CA ARG A 492 -35.48 2.64 -16.39
C ARG A 492 -36.69 1.71 -16.29
N LEU A 493 -36.71 0.82 -15.31
CA LEU A 493 -37.83 -0.10 -15.09
C LEU A 493 -39.13 0.63 -14.72
N SER A 494 -39.04 1.73 -13.97
CA SER A 494 -40.21 2.57 -13.67
C SER A 494 -40.84 3.19 -14.93
N GLN A 495 -40.03 3.51 -15.96
CA GLN A 495 -40.51 4.06 -17.23
C GLN A 495 -41.19 3.00 -18.10
N LYS A 496 -40.82 1.74 -17.95
CA LYS A 496 -41.37 0.58 -18.68
C LYS A 496 -42.33 -0.28 -17.84
N ALA A 497 -42.80 0.22 -16.70
CA ALA A 497 -43.59 -0.58 -15.77
C ALA A 497 -44.95 -0.97 -16.36
N VAL A 498 -45.37 -2.21 -16.12
CA VAL A 498 -46.65 -2.76 -16.63
C VAL A 498 -47.86 -2.12 -15.94
N ASP A 499 -47.71 -1.77 -14.66
CA ASP A 499 -48.75 -1.12 -13.87
C ASP A 499 -48.19 0.01 -12.98
N GLU A 500 -49.10 0.88 -12.53
CA GLU A 500 -48.76 2.03 -11.68
C GLU A 500 -48.24 1.63 -10.29
N ASP A 501 -48.54 0.41 -9.82
CA ASP A 501 -48.04 -0.08 -8.54
C ASP A 501 -46.55 -0.42 -8.63
N LEU A 502 -46.15 -1.23 -9.62
CA LEU A 502 -44.75 -1.53 -9.93
C LEU A 502 -43.94 -0.27 -10.20
N LYS A 503 -44.52 0.69 -10.94
CA LYS A 503 -43.89 1.99 -11.19
C LYS A 503 -43.56 2.72 -9.87
N LYS A 504 -44.51 2.79 -8.95
CA LYS A 504 -44.29 3.38 -7.61
C LYS A 504 -43.22 2.61 -6.83
N GLN A 505 -43.27 1.28 -6.85
CA GLN A 505 -42.27 0.45 -6.16
C GLN A 505 -40.86 0.67 -6.70
N PHE A 506 -40.67 0.78 -8.01
CA PHE A 506 -39.37 1.11 -8.60
C PHE A 506 -38.90 2.54 -8.24
N LEU A 507 -39.80 3.53 -8.25
CA LEU A 507 -39.46 4.89 -7.83
C LEU A 507 -39.06 4.98 -6.35
N ILE A 508 -39.67 4.17 -5.48
CA ILE A 508 -39.24 4.04 -4.08
C ILE A 508 -37.79 3.53 -4.00
N LEU A 509 -37.40 2.54 -4.82
CA LEU A 509 -36.01 2.05 -4.85
C LEU A 509 -35.02 3.12 -5.34
N VAL A 510 -35.41 3.96 -6.31
CA VAL A 510 -34.59 5.10 -6.76
C VAL A 510 -34.30 6.05 -5.60
N GLU A 511 -35.33 6.35 -4.80
CA GLU A 511 -35.22 7.27 -3.66
C GLU A 511 -34.40 6.65 -2.52
N ILE A 512 -34.60 5.35 -2.22
CA ILE A 512 -33.78 4.62 -1.23
C ILE A 512 -32.30 4.65 -1.64
N ALA A 513 -31.98 4.31 -2.90
CA ALA A 513 -30.60 4.30 -3.38
C ALA A 513 -29.94 5.68 -3.31
N LYS A 514 -30.70 6.75 -3.63
CA LYS A 514 -30.23 8.13 -3.51
C LYS A 514 -29.96 8.49 -2.05
N ASN A 515 -30.91 8.24 -1.15
CA ASN A 515 -30.76 8.59 0.27
C ASN A 515 -29.61 7.81 0.93
N GLN A 516 -29.39 6.56 0.56
CA GLN A 516 -28.22 5.78 1.02
C GLN A 516 -26.91 6.37 0.49
N SER A 517 -26.86 6.78 -0.77
CA SER A 517 -25.68 7.43 -1.35
C SER A 517 -25.36 8.77 -0.66
N ASP A 518 -26.38 9.59 -0.43
CA ASP A 518 -26.23 10.89 0.23
C ASP A 518 -25.81 10.70 1.71
N ALA A 519 -26.37 9.71 2.41
CA ALA A 519 -25.98 9.36 3.77
C ALA A 519 -24.53 8.88 3.87
N LEU A 520 -24.05 8.09 2.89
CA LEU A 520 -22.65 7.66 2.83
C LEU A 520 -21.70 8.84 2.65
N ALA A 521 -21.99 9.72 1.67
CA ALA A 521 -21.18 10.91 1.41
C ALA A 521 -21.13 11.85 2.63
N ASN A 522 -22.26 12.06 3.31
CA ASN A 522 -22.34 12.87 4.52
C ASN A 522 -21.52 12.26 5.67
N LYS A 523 -21.58 10.94 5.87
CA LYS A 523 -20.77 10.24 6.89
C LYS A 523 -19.28 10.36 6.63
N ASP A 524 -18.84 10.21 5.37
CA ASP A 524 -17.43 10.39 5.04
C ASP A 524 -16.96 11.82 5.28
N LEU A 525 -17.78 12.82 4.97
CA LEU A 525 -17.45 14.22 5.23
C LEU A 525 -17.33 14.51 6.73
N GLN A 526 -18.22 13.94 7.56
CA GLN A 526 -18.19 14.10 9.02
C GLN A 526 -16.98 13.44 9.68
N MET A 527 -16.55 12.28 9.18
CA MET A 527 -15.43 11.53 9.75
C MET A 527 -14.08 11.93 9.17
N LYS A 528 -14.07 12.72 8.08
CA LYS A 528 -12.83 13.19 7.49
C LYS A 528 -12.13 14.06 8.53
N PRO A 529 -10.89 13.71 8.95
CA PRO A 529 -10.18 14.55 9.90
C PRO A 529 -9.97 15.93 9.29
N ASP A 530 -9.95 16.97 10.14
CA ASP A 530 -9.48 18.31 9.77
C ASP A 530 -7.97 18.24 9.50
N VAL A 531 -7.63 17.66 8.36
CA VAL A 531 -6.26 17.60 7.90
C VAL A 531 -6.01 18.94 7.24
N SER A 532 -5.26 19.81 7.93
CA SER A 532 -4.39 20.74 7.22
C SER A 532 -3.48 19.89 6.33
N SER A 533 -3.88 19.76 5.08
CA SER A 533 -3.31 18.83 4.11
C SER A 533 -1.81 19.03 3.98
N GLY A 534 -1.07 17.93 4.09
CA GLY A 534 0.08 17.57 3.25
C GLY A 534 1.27 18.51 3.28
N ILE A 535 2.42 18.01 3.73
CA ILE A 535 3.73 18.68 3.73
C ILE A 535 3.73 19.99 4.54
N ALA A 536 2.84 20.95 4.32
CA ALA A 536 2.73 22.17 5.10
C ALA A 536 2.39 21.89 6.56
N ALA A 537 1.60 20.88 6.90
CA ALA A 537 1.36 20.50 8.30
C ALA A 537 2.55 19.73 8.91
N THR A 538 3.19 18.84 8.14
CA THR A 538 4.40 18.14 8.56
C THR A 538 5.56 19.13 8.73
N TRP A 539 5.86 19.95 7.72
CA TRP A 539 6.81 21.06 7.78
C TRP A 539 6.42 22.14 8.81
N SER A 540 5.14 22.48 9.00
CA SER A 540 4.72 23.40 10.07
C SER A 540 4.82 22.76 11.45
N ALA A 541 4.66 21.45 11.59
CA ALA A 541 4.92 20.72 12.84
C ALA A 541 6.43 20.54 13.07
N LEU A 542 7.21 20.40 12.00
CA LEU A 542 8.67 20.37 11.97
C LEU A 542 9.29 21.78 12.14
N THR A 543 8.51 22.86 12.05
CA THR A 543 9.02 24.26 12.17
C THR A 543 8.31 25.09 13.25
N ARG A 544 7.18 24.64 13.79
CA ARG A 544 6.58 25.23 15.00
C ARG A 544 7.38 24.76 16.20
N SER A 545 8.09 25.71 16.82
CA SER A 545 8.56 25.56 18.18
C SER A 545 7.36 25.51 19.12
N THR A 546 6.86 24.32 19.42
CA THR A 546 5.91 24.16 20.51
C THR A 546 6.69 24.10 21.81
N ASN A 547 6.80 25.27 22.43
CA ASN A 547 7.07 25.47 23.84
C ASN A 547 5.92 24.96 24.75
N GLU A 548 5.17 23.96 24.28
CA GLU A 548 4.09 23.33 25.03
C GLU A 548 4.66 22.10 25.71
N GLN A 549 5.20 22.33 26.91
CA GLN A 549 5.13 21.33 27.98
C GLN A 549 3.64 21.06 28.24
N SER A 550 3.04 20.17 27.46
CA SER A 550 1.79 19.53 27.85
C SER A 550 2.16 18.36 28.75
N ASP A 551 1.65 18.39 29.98
CA ASP A 551 1.79 17.36 30.99
C ASP A 551 1.79 15.95 30.39
N ILE A 552 2.73 15.11 30.85
CA ILE A 552 2.84 13.69 30.54
C ILE A 552 1.67 12.97 31.23
N LEU A 553 0.46 13.15 30.70
CA LEU A 553 -0.60 12.18 30.84
C LEU A 553 -0.24 11.02 29.92
N GLU A 554 -0.32 9.78 30.40
CA GLU A 554 -0.21 8.56 29.59
C GLU A 554 -1.23 8.61 28.45
N TYR A 555 -0.88 9.24 27.34
CA TYR A 555 -1.77 9.37 26.19
C TYR A 555 -1.73 8.07 25.41
N ARG A 556 -2.62 7.13 25.77
CA ARG A 556 -2.80 5.91 25.00
C ARG A 556 -3.50 6.25 23.68
N LEU A 557 -2.76 6.18 22.57
CA LEU A 557 -3.30 6.24 21.21
C LEU A 557 -3.97 4.91 20.85
N SER A 558 -5.09 4.64 21.51
CA SER A 558 -5.87 3.41 21.36
C SER A 558 -7.34 3.75 21.22
N ASP A 559 -8.09 2.90 20.53
CA ASP A 559 -9.55 2.98 20.57
C ASP A 559 -10.04 2.85 22.02
N ALA A 560 -10.93 3.75 22.43
CA ALA A 560 -11.66 3.60 23.68
C ALA A 560 -12.48 2.31 23.64
N ILE A 561 -12.48 1.56 24.73
CA ILE A 561 -13.33 0.38 24.85
C ILE A 561 -14.68 0.87 25.35
N ASP A 562 -15.79 0.44 24.73
CA ASP A 562 -17.18 0.87 25.00
C ASP A 562 -17.67 0.69 26.46
N SER A 563 -16.81 0.31 27.41
CA SER A 563 -17.11 0.07 28.82
C SER A 563 -16.16 0.77 29.81
N ASP A 564 -15.32 1.70 29.36
CA ASP A 564 -14.55 2.58 30.27
C ASP A 564 -15.35 3.83 30.67
#